data_AF-A0A930R495-F1
#
_entry.id   AF-A0A930R495-F1
#
_cell.length_a   1.000
_cell.length_b   1.000
_cell.length_c   1.000
_cell.angle_alpha   90.00
_cell.angle_beta   90.00
_cell.angle_gamma   90.00
#
_symmetry.space_group_name_H-M   'P 1'
#
loop_
_entity.id
_entity.type
_entity.pdbx_description
1 polymer ?
#
loop_
_entity_poly.entity_id
_entity_poly.type
_entity_poly.pdbx_seq_one_letter_code
_entity_poly.pdbx_strand_id
1 'polypeptide(L)'
;MGTTLLENYSKKEVCPVTGLLNMMQFMRHASLHLQDPMTRPLTFIYFDIENFKSFNQRYSFQQGNRFLRYVADLLRETFPGDLLSRFN
;
A
#
# COMPACT_ATOMS: atom_id res chain seq x y z
N MET A 1 -20.42 -10.15 2.48
CA MET A 1 -19.52 -10.21 3.64
C MET A 1 -18.09 -10.37 3.12
N GLY A 2 -17.43 -9.25 2.82
CA GLY A 2 -16.06 -9.25 2.30
C GLY A 2 -15.10 -9.34 3.48
N THR A 3 -14.54 -10.52 3.72
CA THR A 3 -13.44 -10.69 4.66
C THR A 3 -12.26 -9.85 4.18
N THR A 4 -11.93 -8.83 4.96
CA THR A 4 -10.84 -7.89 4.72
C THR A 4 -9.55 -8.68 4.46
N LEU A 5 -9.01 -8.58 3.24
CA LEU A 5 -7.74 -9.22 2.81
C LEU A 5 -6.58 -9.02 3.81
N LEU A 6 -6.68 -8.03 4.69
CA LEU A 6 -5.67 -7.63 5.67
C LEU A 6 -5.52 -8.59 6.87
N GLU A 7 -6.50 -9.45 7.19
CA GLU A 7 -6.45 -10.26 8.43
C GLU A 7 -5.48 -11.45 8.39
N ASN A 8 -4.93 -11.81 7.23
CA ASN A 8 -4.11 -13.04 7.08
C ASN A 8 -2.63 -12.81 6.73
N TYR A 9 -2.15 -11.57 6.68
CA TYR A 9 -0.74 -11.31 6.33
C TYR A 9 0.18 -11.38 7.54
N SER A 10 1.27 -12.14 7.41
CA SER A 10 2.36 -12.15 8.38
C SER A 10 2.98 -10.76 8.49
N LYS A 11 3.56 -10.40 9.65
CA LYS A 11 4.29 -9.12 9.84
C LYS A 11 5.37 -8.86 8.78
N LYS A 12 5.86 -9.89 8.09
CA LYS A 12 6.85 -9.77 7.01
C LYS A 12 6.26 -9.39 5.64
N GLU A 13 4.94 -9.49 5.48
CA GLU A 13 4.23 -9.28 4.20
C GLU A 13 3.73 -7.84 4.04
N VAL A 14 3.70 -7.08 5.13
CA VAL A 14 3.23 -5.69 5.15
C VAL A 14 4.35 -4.71 5.50
N CYS A 15 4.19 -3.46 5.05
CA CYS A 15 5.02 -2.35 5.50
C CYS A 15 4.75 -2.08 7.00
N PRO A 16 5.78 -2.07 7.86
CA PRO A 16 5.59 -1.90 9.30
C PRO A 16 5.07 -0.52 9.71
N VAL A 17 5.20 0.50 8.84
CA VAL A 17 4.73 1.85 9.12
C VAL A 17 3.26 2.02 8.77
N THR A 18 2.85 1.55 7.59
CA THR A 18 1.53 1.83 7.02
C THR A 18 0.55 0.65 7.10
N GLY A 19 1.05 -0.57 7.29
CA GLY A 19 0.25 -1.79 7.22
C GLY A 19 -0.28 -2.13 5.83
N LEU A 20 0.14 -1.41 4.78
CA LEU A 20 -0.11 -1.80 3.39
C LEU A 20 0.81 -2.96 3.01
N LEU A 21 0.53 -3.64 1.90
CA LEU A 21 1.46 -4.64 1.38
C LEU A 21 2.84 -4.02 1.14
N ASN A 22 3.88 -4.83 1.26
CA ASN A 22 5.18 -4.47 0.72
C ASN A 22 5.24 -4.75 -0.79
N MET A 23 6.28 -4.25 -1.45
CA MET A 23 6.50 -4.46 -2.89
C MET A 23 6.45 -5.94 -3.30
N MET A 24 7.12 -6.83 -2.57
CA MET A 24 7.17 -8.26 -2.91
C MET A 24 5.76 -8.87 -2.96
N GLN A 25 4.94 -8.55 -1.96
CA GLN A 25 3.58 -9.07 -1.89
C GLN A 25 2.68 -8.47 -2.95
N PHE A 26 2.79 -7.16 -3.20
CA PHE A 26 2.10 -6.53 -4.32
C PHE A 26 2.42 -7.22 -5.64
N MET A 27 3.71 -7.44 -5.94
CA MET A 27 4.13 -8.10 -7.17
C MET A 27 3.58 -9.53 -7.27
N ARG A 28 3.55 -10.28 -6.16
CA ARG A 28 2.96 -11.62 -6.10
C ARG A 28 1.47 -11.58 -6.46
N HIS A 29 0.69 -10.75 -5.79
CA HIS A 29 -0.76 -10.67 -6.00
C HIS A 29 -1.11 -10.11 -7.38
N ALA A 30 -0.44 -9.05 -7.83
CA ALA A 30 -0.62 -8.48 -9.16
C ALA A 30 -0.30 -9.50 -10.27
N SER A 31 0.78 -10.29 -10.12
CA SER A 31 1.15 -11.32 -11.09
C SER A 31 0.10 -12.43 -11.18
N LEU A 32 -0.48 -12.86 -10.04
CA LEU A 32 -1.56 -13.84 -10.02
C LEU A 32 -2.80 -13.32 -10.76
N HIS A 33 -3.18 -12.06 -10.52
CA HIS A 33 -4.30 -11.45 -11.25
C HIS A 33 -4.03 -11.35 -12.75
N LEU A 34 -2.81 -10.95 -13.16
CA LEU A 34 -2.45 -10.86 -14.58
C LEU A 34 -2.44 -12.22 -15.30
N GLN A 35 -2.22 -13.32 -14.58
CA GLN A 35 -2.20 -14.67 -15.15
C GLN A 35 -3.60 -15.31 -15.23
N ASP A 36 -4.58 -14.81 -14.49
CA ASP A 36 -5.95 -15.32 -14.51
C ASP A 36 -6.68 -14.86 -15.78
N PRO A 37 -7.09 -15.79 -16.68
CA PRO A 37 -7.81 -15.45 -17.91
C PRO A 37 -9.15 -14.74 -17.69
N MET A 38 -9.71 -14.83 -16.48
CA MET A 38 -10.97 -14.18 -16.10
C MET A 38 -10.78 -12.78 -15.52
N THR A 39 -9.53 -12.34 -15.33
CA THR A 39 -9.25 -11.01 -14.79
C THR A 39 -9.70 -9.92 -15.76
N ARG A 40 -10.48 -8.98 -15.23
CA ARG A 40 -10.86 -7.76 -15.94
C ARG A 40 -9.63 -6.87 -16.17
N PRO A 41 -9.66 -5.96 -17.17
CA PRO A 41 -8.56 -5.02 -17.37
C PRO A 41 -8.16 -4.31 -16.07
N LEU A 42 -6.87 -4.33 -15.78
CA LEU A 42 -6.28 -3.73 -14.59
C LEU A 42 -5.72 -2.35 -14.93
N THR A 43 -5.73 -1.45 -13.95
CA THR A 43 -5.03 -0.17 -14.01
C THR A 43 -4.05 -0.09 -12.85
N PHE A 44 -2.81 0.28 -13.15
CA PHE A 44 -1.79 0.53 -12.14
C PHE A 44 -1.68 2.03 -11.91
N ILE A 45 -1.74 2.44 -10.64
CA ILE A 45 -1.59 3.83 -10.23
C ILE A 45 -0.40 3.90 -9.28
N TYR A 46 0.51 4.83 -9.55
CA TYR A 46 1.68 5.09 -8.73
C TYR A 46 1.60 6.52 -8.19
N PHE A 47 1.81 6.65 -6.88
CA PHE A 47 1.87 7.94 -6.20
C PHE A 47 3.27 8.13 -5.63
N ASP A 48 3.85 9.30 -5.86
CA ASP A 48 5.08 9.74 -5.21
C ASP A 48 4.81 10.98 -4.35
N ILE A 49 5.37 11.01 -3.14
CA ILE A 49 5.22 12.16 -2.24
C ILE A 49 6.42 13.06 -2.44
N GLU A 50 6.22 14.13 -3.20
CA GLU A 50 7.26 15.11 -3.46
C GLU A 50 7.83 15.72 -2.17
N ASN A 51 9.15 15.92 -2.15
CA ASN A 51 9.87 16.58 -1.05
C ASN A 51 9.70 15.95 0.34
N PHE A 52 9.35 14.65 0.44
CA PHE A 52 9.12 13.99 1.72
C PHE A 52 10.33 14.00 2.67
N LYS A 53 11.56 14.00 2.14
CA LYS A 53 12.79 14.14 2.95
C LYS A 53 12.85 15.49 3.67
N SER A 54 12.52 16.57 2.96
CA SER A 54 12.48 17.92 3.53
C SER A 54 11.39 18.05 4.59
N PHE A 55 10.24 17.39 4.38
CA PHE A 55 9.21 17.28 5.42
C PHE A 55 9.74 16.60 6.69
N ASN A 56 10.45 15.48 6.56
CA ASN A 56 11.06 14.78 7.71
C ASN A 56 12.11 15.63 8.43
N GLN A 57 12.90 16.41 7.69
CA GLN A 57 13.87 17.34 8.28
C GLN A 57 13.20 18.43 9.10
N ARG A 58 12.04 18.92 8.65
CA ARG A 58 11.29 19.98 9.33
C ARG A 58 10.47 19.48 10.51
N TYR A 59 9.86 18.30 10.42
CA TYR A 59 8.85 17.82 11.36
C TYR A 59 9.20 16.54 12.12
N SER A 60 10.39 15.96 11.90
CA SER A 60 10.85 14.65 12.40
C SER A 60 10.30 13.43 11.65
N PHE A 61 11.04 12.33 11.73
CA PHE A 61 10.63 11.02 11.20
C PHE A 61 9.33 10.49 11.81
N GLN A 62 9.02 10.83 13.07
CA GLN A 62 7.78 10.39 13.71
C GLN A 62 6.56 11.03 13.04
N GLN A 63 6.65 12.30 12.67
CA GLN A 63 5.59 12.98 11.92
C GLN A 63 5.52 12.49 10.48
N GLY A 64 6.65 12.19 9.86
CA GLY A 64 6.68 11.49 8.57
C GLY A 64 5.92 10.16 8.60
N ASN A 65 6.17 9.34 9.63
CA ASN A 65 5.45 8.09 9.80
C ASN A 65 3.94 8.31 10.03
N ARG A 66 3.54 9.37 10.75
CA ARG A 66 2.13 9.73 10.90
C ARG A 66 1.50 10.14 9.57
N PHE A 67 2.19 10.96 8.77
CA PHE A 67 1.76 11.35 7.44
C PHE A 67 1.56 10.14 6.53
N LEU A 68 2.52 9.21 6.50
CA LEU A 68 2.42 8.00 5.67
C LEU A 68 1.28 7.07 6.09
N ARG A 69 0.97 6.97 7.38
CA ARG A 69 -0.21 6.24 7.86
C ARG A 69 -1.49 6.90 7.38
N TYR A 70 -1.59 8.22 7.49
CA TYR A 70 -2.74 8.97 6.99
C TYR A 70 -2.96 8.76 5.48
N VAL A 71 -1.90 8.82 4.66
CA VAL A 71 -1.99 8.51 3.23
C VAL A 71 -2.48 7.07 3.00
N ALA A 72 -1.95 6.11 3.75
CA ALA A 72 -2.37 4.72 3.63
C ALA A 72 -3.85 4.50 4.00
N ASP A 73 -4.34 5.18 5.03
CA ASP A 73 -5.74 5.13 5.43
C ASP A 73 -6.64 5.74 4.37
N LEU A 74 -6.25 6.90 3.81
CA LEU A 74 -6.95 7.52 2.69
C LEU A 74 -7.02 6.60 1.46
N LEU A 75 -5.92 5.90 1.13
CA LEU A 75 -5.90 4.95 0.01
C LEU A 75 -6.85 3.76 0.26
N ARG A 76 -6.93 3.24 1.49
CA ARG A 76 -7.87 2.16 1.84
C ARG A 76 -9.32 2.59 1.70
N GLU A 77 -9.63 3.82 2.11
CA GLU A 77 -10.97 4.39 1.99
C GLU A 77 -11.35 4.65 0.53
N THR A 78 -10.39 5.12 -0.27
CA THR A 78 -10.62 5.49 -1.67
C THR A 78 -10.71 4.28 -2.60
N PHE A 79 -9.94 3.23 -2.32
CA PHE A 79 -9.82 2.02 -3.16
C PHE A 79 -10.20 0.75 -2.37
N PRO A 80 -11.46 0.62 -1.93
CA PRO A 80 -11.88 -0.45 -1.05
C PRO A 80 -11.79 -1.81 -1.77
N GLY A 81 -10.97 -2.71 -1.23
CA GLY A 81 -10.78 -4.06 -1.77
C GLY A 81 -9.72 -4.18 -2.87
N ASP A 82 -9.12 -3.07 -3.29
CA ASP A 82 -8.04 -3.08 -4.27
C ASP A 82 -6.69 -3.46 -3.64
N LEU A 83 -5.73 -3.80 -4.52
CA LEU A 83 -4.39 -4.14 -4.13
C LEU A 83 -3.58 -2.87 -3.82
N LEU A 84 -3.36 -2.60 -2.53
CA LEU A 84 -2.63 -1.41 -2.06
C LEU A 84 -1.28 -1.78 -1.44
N SER A 85 -0.24 -1.05 -1.83
CA SER A 85 1.13 -1.31 -1.41
C SER A 85 1.89 -0.03 -1.15
N ARG A 86 2.88 -0.14 -0.26
CA ARG A 86 3.94 0.84 -0.13
C ARG A 86 5.23 0.27 -0.70
N PHE A 87 5.69 0.90 -1.77
CA PHE A 87 7.02 0.68 -2.32
C PHE A 87 8.00 1.56 -1.53
N ASN A 88 9.18 1.01 -1.23
CA ASN A 88 10.24 1.68 -0.47
C ASN A 88 11.42 1.97 -1.40
#